data_AF-A0A812T265-F1
#
_entry.id   AF-A0A812T265-F1
#
_cell.length_a   1.000
_cell.length_b   1.000
_cell.length_c   1.000
_cell.angle_alpha   90.00
_cell.angle_beta   90.00
_cell.angle_gamma   90.00
#
_symmetry.space_group_name_H-M   'P 1'
#
loop_
_entity.id
_entity.type
_entity.pdbx_description
1 polymer ?
#
loop_
_entity_poly.entity_id
_entity_poly.type
_entity_poly.pdbx_seq_one_letter_code
_entity_poly.pdbx_strand_id
1 'polypeptide(L)'
;MLSAFLGGLGFLTGVLPRWEDGSHHECRWCTLLGNAAYYLTLLLFPRRRMVFLDRACVMQSDEALKAEAVVSMGGILKSSKSMLVLWDRTYVTRLWCMFELSAFLHIRSEQRRDLTICPIHLGPVVFGGQLGLTMLVLVAVFWKENAWVIDFRILTGLGLILCFTLVAHVMRASWRDVDVMKQQLSEFRIEHARSWCCERKPAHPLVCDRDILLRCITVWFGSIEEFDLCVRKVVQDALLRQITKEGFSYSRMVQLNAPVLWFFLDRSFTYETDDERIAGAVQAFTQWLVVGPVFAQFFLWIVFRLRSRCCTGCLDVLVSVIAVVIEAVVMGLTASLENDVVYGYTPNRLSGSILYLGIMAIVAVVLFQCSPFLRPMVQQQAPDRGHCYSPDMAHRIGEHPFEPASEGLDTCSK
;
A
#
# COMPACT_ATOMS: atom_id res chain seq x y z
N MET A 1 16.58 1.50 -11.55
CA MET A 1 17.88 2.06 -11.09
C MET A 1 19.01 1.68 -12.02
N LEU A 2 19.33 0.39 -12.17
CA LEU A 2 20.38 -0.05 -13.11
C LEU A 2 20.19 0.50 -14.53
N SER A 3 18.97 0.44 -15.08
CA SER A 3 18.65 0.99 -16.40
C SER A 3 18.92 2.50 -16.52
N ALA A 4 18.53 3.29 -15.50
CA ALA A 4 18.76 4.73 -15.47
C ALA A 4 20.26 5.04 -15.41
N PHE A 5 21.01 4.33 -14.57
CA PHE A 5 22.46 4.50 -14.46
C PHE A 5 23.19 4.12 -15.75
N LEU A 6 22.80 3.02 -16.39
CA LEU A 6 23.32 2.64 -17.72
C LEU A 6 22.99 3.70 -18.78
N GLY A 7 21.82 4.34 -18.69
CA GLY A 7 21.47 5.50 -19.53
C GLY A 7 22.44 6.67 -19.36
N GLY A 8 22.74 7.05 -18.12
CA GLY A 8 23.72 8.10 -17.83
C GLY A 8 25.14 7.76 -18.29
N LEU A 9 25.59 6.51 -18.07
CA LEU A 9 26.89 6.06 -18.57
C LEU A 9 26.97 6.03 -20.10
N GLY A 10 25.89 5.59 -20.77
CA GLY A 10 25.79 5.63 -22.22
C GLY A 10 25.89 7.06 -22.78
N PHE A 11 25.32 8.03 -22.08
CA PHE A 11 25.44 9.46 -22.41
C PHE A 11 26.89 9.97 -22.24
N LEU A 12 27.53 9.68 -21.10
CA LEU A 12 28.92 10.13 -20.84
C LEU A 12 29.92 9.55 -21.85
N THR A 13 29.75 8.29 -22.23
CA THR A 13 30.63 7.58 -23.18
C THR A 13 30.35 7.92 -24.64
N GLY A 14 29.29 8.69 -24.94
CA GLY A 14 28.88 9.03 -26.30
C GLY A 14 28.21 7.88 -27.07
N VAL A 15 27.87 6.78 -26.40
CA VAL A 15 27.12 5.66 -26.99
C VAL A 15 25.67 6.06 -27.25
N LEU A 16 25.07 6.83 -26.34
CA LEU A 16 23.75 7.40 -26.51
C LEU A 16 23.86 8.85 -27.02
N PRO A 17 22.92 9.29 -27.89
CA PRO A 17 23.01 10.61 -28.47
C PRO A 17 22.82 11.68 -27.40
N ARG A 18 23.56 12.77 -27.53
CA ARG A 18 23.38 13.98 -26.74
C ARG A 18 22.20 14.76 -27.29
N TRP A 19 21.35 15.27 -26.40
CA TRP A 19 20.31 16.20 -26.82
C TRP A 19 20.94 17.60 -26.89
N GLU A 20 21.03 18.16 -28.10
CA GLU A 20 21.55 19.51 -28.30
C GLU A 20 20.42 20.52 -28.09
N ASP A 21 20.59 21.42 -27.12
CA ASP A 21 19.77 22.60 -26.99
C ASP A 21 20.65 23.86 -26.93
N GLY A 22 20.90 24.45 -28.10
CA GLY A 22 21.81 25.58 -28.23
C GLY A 22 23.25 25.18 -27.89
N SER A 23 23.85 25.84 -26.89
CA SER A 23 25.22 25.60 -26.45
C SER A 23 25.36 24.51 -25.37
N HIS A 24 24.26 23.97 -24.85
CA HIS A 24 24.30 23.01 -23.74
C HIS A 24 23.87 21.60 -24.20
N HIS A 25 24.57 20.59 -23.69
CA HIS A 25 24.23 19.19 -23.88
C HIS A 25 23.43 18.68 -22.69
N GLU A 26 22.24 18.14 -22.92
CA GLU A 26 21.41 17.60 -21.84
C GLU A 26 21.36 16.06 -21.87
N CYS A 27 21.47 15.44 -20.70
CA CYS A 27 21.15 14.02 -20.52
C CYS A 27 19.65 13.88 -20.20
N ARG A 28 18.95 12.98 -20.90
CA ARG A 28 17.52 12.65 -20.65
C ARG A 28 17.29 11.15 -20.51
N TRP A 29 18.35 10.36 -20.64
CA TRP A 29 18.31 8.91 -20.77
C TRP A 29 18.05 8.22 -19.42
N CYS A 30 18.45 8.82 -18.30
CA CYS A 30 18.19 8.26 -16.98
C CYS A 30 16.69 8.18 -16.73
N THR A 31 15.97 9.28 -16.99
CA THR A 31 14.50 9.35 -16.85
C THR A 31 13.80 8.40 -17.80
N LEU A 32 14.14 8.41 -19.09
CA LEU A 32 13.48 7.55 -20.09
C LEU A 32 13.67 6.07 -19.79
N LEU A 33 14.92 5.61 -19.63
CA LEU A 33 15.22 4.20 -19.40
C LEU A 33 14.84 3.74 -17.99
N GLY A 34 14.87 4.64 -17.02
CA GLY A 34 14.36 4.40 -15.66
C GLY A 34 12.86 4.10 -15.69
N ASN A 35 12.07 4.99 -16.30
CA ASN A 35 10.62 4.83 -16.40
C ASN A 35 10.24 3.61 -17.24
N ALA A 36 10.83 3.45 -18.43
CA ALA A 36 10.55 2.31 -19.30
C ALA A 36 10.81 0.98 -18.57
N ALA A 37 11.97 0.83 -17.92
CA ALA A 37 12.29 -0.38 -17.17
C ALA A 37 11.34 -0.61 -16.00
N TYR A 38 10.91 0.45 -15.30
CA TYR A 38 9.94 0.35 -14.20
C TYR A 38 8.60 -0.21 -14.69
N TYR A 39 8.01 0.37 -15.74
CA TYR A 39 6.72 -0.10 -16.24
C TYR A 39 6.78 -1.46 -16.91
N LEU A 40 7.87 -1.76 -17.63
CA LEU A 40 8.10 -3.11 -18.17
C LEU A 40 8.20 -4.14 -17.04
N THR A 41 8.93 -3.83 -15.96
CA THR A 41 9.00 -4.72 -14.79
C THR A 41 7.64 -4.86 -14.12
N LEU A 42 6.88 -3.78 -13.97
CA LEU A 42 5.56 -3.82 -13.35
C LEU A 42 4.56 -4.69 -14.15
N LEU A 43 4.58 -4.58 -15.49
CA LEU A 43 3.61 -5.25 -16.36
C LEU A 43 4.02 -6.68 -16.74
N LEU A 44 5.31 -6.93 -16.92
CA LEU A 44 5.80 -8.18 -17.50
C LEU A 44 6.44 -9.12 -16.49
N PHE A 45 6.80 -8.67 -15.29
CA PHE A 45 7.54 -9.52 -14.35
C PHE A 45 6.59 -10.44 -13.57
N PRO A 46 6.55 -11.75 -13.86
CA PRO A 46 5.63 -12.66 -13.19
C PRO A 46 6.11 -12.91 -11.75
N ARG A 47 5.22 -12.76 -10.77
CA ARG A 47 5.47 -13.26 -9.42
C ARG A 47 5.17 -14.75 -9.37
N ARG A 48 6.21 -15.57 -9.16
CA ARG A 48 6.09 -17.01 -8.96
C ARG A 48 5.79 -17.34 -7.49
N ARG A 49 4.54 -17.14 -7.06
CA ARG A 49 4.05 -17.62 -5.76
C ARG A 49 2.84 -18.52 -5.99
N MET A 50 2.81 -19.67 -5.32
CA MET A 50 1.60 -20.49 -5.25
C MET A 50 0.61 -19.79 -4.31
N VAL A 51 -0.62 -19.60 -4.77
CA VAL A 51 -1.69 -18.94 -4.02
C VAL A 51 -2.86 -19.88 -3.98
N PHE A 52 -3.39 -20.10 -2.78
CA PHE A 52 -4.70 -20.70 -2.61
C PHE A 52 -5.74 -19.59 -2.75
N LEU A 53 -6.70 -19.79 -3.67
CA LEU A 53 -7.81 -18.87 -3.87
C LEU A 53 -9.09 -19.68 -3.79
N ASP A 54 -9.88 -19.44 -2.75
CA ASP A 54 -11.14 -20.13 -2.44
C ASP A 54 -12.01 -20.40 -3.67
N ARG A 55 -12.26 -19.38 -4.49
CA ARG A 55 -13.12 -19.45 -5.68
C ARG A 55 -12.55 -20.34 -6.78
N ALA A 56 -11.24 -20.49 -6.85
CA ALA A 56 -10.56 -21.30 -7.87
C ALA A 56 -10.24 -22.71 -7.37
N CYS A 57 -10.03 -22.87 -6.07
CA CYS A 57 -9.59 -24.13 -5.46
C CYS A 57 -10.74 -24.94 -4.83
N VAL A 58 -11.87 -24.32 -4.50
CA VAL A 58 -13.05 -24.99 -3.97
C VAL A 58 -14.09 -25.11 -5.07
N MET A 59 -14.49 -26.35 -5.37
CA MET A 59 -15.53 -26.62 -6.36
C MET A 59 -16.87 -26.06 -5.86
N GLN A 60 -17.34 -24.97 -6.47
CA GLN A 60 -18.57 -24.28 -6.04
C GLN A 60 -19.86 -24.97 -6.50
N SER A 61 -19.77 -25.84 -7.52
CA SER A 61 -20.92 -26.51 -8.14
C SER A 61 -21.32 -27.82 -7.46
N ASP A 62 -20.41 -28.43 -6.69
CA ASP A 62 -20.63 -29.72 -6.03
C ASP A 62 -20.65 -29.48 -4.51
N GLU A 63 -21.80 -29.73 -3.89
CA GLU A 63 -22.01 -29.51 -2.45
C GLU A 63 -21.18 -30.43 -1.57
N ALA A 64 -20.97 -31.68 -1.99
CA ALA A 64 -20.19 -32.65 -1.23
C ALA A 64 -18.72 -32.25 -1.21
N LEU A 65 -18.16 -31.92 -2.38
CA LEU A 65 -16.78 -31.44 -2.49
C LEU A 65 -16.59 -30.08 -1.83
N LYS A 66 -17.61 -29.21 -1.85
CA LYS A 66 -17.58 -27.95 -1.12
C LYS A 66 -17.53 -28.18 0.39
N ALA A 67 -18.36 -29.09 0.92
CA ALA A 67 -18.36 -29.44 2.33
C ALA A 67 -17.01 -30.05 2.77
N GLU A 68 -16.46 -30.98 1.98
CA GLU A 68 -15.13 -31.55 2.19
C GLU A 68 -14.04 -30.46 2.19
N ALA A 69 -14.13 -29.52 1.24
CA ALA A 69 -13.22 -28.40 1.17
C ALA A 69 -13.31 -27.49 2.41
N VAL A 70 -14.52 -27.21 2.91
CA VAL A 70 -14.72 -26.43 4.15
C VAL A 70 -14.06 -27.11 5.33
N VAL A 71 -14.22 -28.43 5.47
CA VAL A 71 -13.58 -29.22 6.52
C VAL A 71 -12.06 -29.18 6.37
N SER A 72 -11.55 -29.28 5.14
CA SER A 72 -10.12 -29.23 4.83
C SER A 72 -9.48 -27.84 5.03
N MET A 73 -10.28 -26.77 5.16
CA MET A 73 -9.80 -25.39 5.26
C MET A 73 -8.79 -25.20 6.40
N GLY A 74 -8.97 -25.91 7.52
CA GLY A 74 -8.01 -25.87 8.63
C GLY A 74 -6.62 -26.37 8.25
N GLY A 75 -6.55 -27.44 7.45
CA GLY A 75 -5.29 -27.95 6.90
C GLY A 75 -4.63 -26.97 5.94
N ILE A 76 -5.43 -26.30 5.11
CA ILE A 76 -4.96 -25.29 4.15
C ILE A 76 -4.40 -24.07 4.90
N LEU A 77 -5.13 -23.53 5.89
CA LEU A 77 -4.68 -22.40 6.70
C LEU A 77 -3.42 -22.75 7.52
N LYS A 78 -3.34 -23.98 8.05
CA LYS A 78 -2.17 -24.47 8.79
C LYS A 78 -0.94 -24.56 7.88
N SER A 79 -1.10 -25.08 6.67
CA SER A 79 -0.01 -25.26 5.69
C SER A 79 0.39 -23.97 4.95
N SER A 80 -0.49 -22.98 4.88
CA SER A 80 -0.24 -21.71 4.18
C SER A 80 0.84 -20.88 4.85
N LYS A 81 1.96 -20.57 4.18
CA LYS A 81 3.07 -19.82 4.78
C LYS A 81 2.68 -18.40 5.21
N SER A 82 1.79 -17.76 4.46
CA SER A 82 1.30 -16.40 4.69
C SER A 82 -0.13 -16.24 4.20
N MET A 83 -0.80 -15.17 4.67
CA MET A 83 -2.15 -14.80 4.24
C MET A 83 -2.14 -13.36 3.70
N LEU A 84 -2.66 -13.19 2.48
CA LEU A 84 -2.90 -11.86 1.89
C LEU A 84 -4.41 -11.55 1.98
N VAL A 85 -4.74 -10.51 2.72
CA VAL A 85 -6.12 -10.02 2.85
C VAL A 85 -6.30 -8.79 1.96
N LEU A 86 -7.12 -8.92 0.92
CA LEU A 86 -7.57 -7.79 0.12
C LEU A 86 -8.79 -7.16 0.79
N TRP A 87 -8.55 -6.07 1.51
CA TRP A 87 -9.56 -5.48 2.38
C TRP A 87 -10.33 -4.36 1.67
N ASP A 88 -11.65 -4.37 1.89
CA ASP A 88 -12.60 -3.35 1.48
C ASP A 88 -13.60 -3.07 2.63
N ARG A 89 -14.43 -2.03 2.47
CA ARG A 89 -15.43 -1.62 3.49
C ARG A 89 -16.48 -2.68 3.86
N THR A 90 -16.60 -3.75 3.07
CA THR A 90 -17.54 -4.87 3.28
C THR A 90 -16.85 -6.12 3.80
N TYR A 91 -15.52 -6.14 3.92
CA TYR A 91 -14.76 -7.30 4.36
C TYR A 91 -15.22 -7.82 5.72
N VAL A 92 -15.36 -6.93 6.69
CA VAL A 92 -15.75 -7.29 8.06
C VAL A 92 -17.20 -7.77 8.16
N THR A 93 -18.05 -7.41 7.19
CA THR A 93 -19.45 -7.86 7.19
C THR A 93 -19.62 -9.26 6.61
N ARG A 94 -18.59 -9.86 6.00
CA ARG A 94 -18.63 -11.20 5.40
C ARG A 94 -18.18 -12.25 6.41
N LEU A 95 -19.07 -13.17 6.78
CA LEU A 95 -18.80 -14.22 7.78
C LEU A 95 -17.59 -15.07 7.39
N TRP A 96 -17.54 -15.53 6.15
CA TRP A 96 -16.47 -16.39 5.64
C TRP A 96 -15.09 -15.73 5.78
N CYS A 97 -14.97 -14.47 5.35
CA CYS A 97 -13.72 -13.71 5.42
C CYS A 97 -13.22 -13.52 6.86
N MET A 98 -14.14 -13.28 7.80
CA MET A 98 -13.81 -13.13 9.22
C MET A 98 -13.44 -14.47 9.86
N PHE A 99 -14.11 -15.55 9.47
CA PHE A 99 -13.76 -16.90 9.90
C PHE A 99 -12.34 -17.26 9.48
N GLU A 100 -11.99 -17.11 8.19
CA GLU A 100 -10.65 -17.45 7.67
C GLU A 100 -9.54 -16.63 8.34
N LEU A 101 -9.75 -15.32 8.50
CA LEU A 101 -8.78 -14.44 9.12
C LEU A 101 -8.59 -14.77 10.61
N SER A 102 -9.68 -14.95 11.36
CA SER A 102 -9.63 -15.35 12.76
C SER A 102 -8.96 -16.71 12.91
N ALA A 103 -9.31 -17.68 12.06
CA ALA A 103 -8.74 -19.01 12.06
C ALA A 103 -7.22 -18.99 11.81
N PHE A 104 -6.78 -18.25 10.79
CA PHE A 104 -5.35 -18.10 10.49
C PHE A 104 -4.58 -17.49 11.67
N LEU A 105 -5.15 -16.48 12.32
CA LEU A 105 -4.56 -15.84 13.50
C LEU A 105 -4.60 -16.75 14.73
N HIS A 106 -5.62 -17.60 14.86
CA HIS A 106 -5.78 -18.53 15.97
C HIS A 106 -4.82 -19.72 15.87
N ILE A 107 -4.66 -20.31 14.69
CA ILE A 107 -3.78 -21.46 14.46
C ILE A 107 -2.30 -21.07 14.64
N ARG A 108 -1.95 -19.79 14.50
CA ARG A 108 -0.56 -19.33 14.51
C ARG A 108 -0.19 -18.51 15.73
N SER A 109 0.93 -18.89 16.36
CA SER A 109 1.58 -18.09 17.40
C SER A 109 2.02 -16.73 16.85
N GLU A 110 2.07 -15.71 17.73
CA GLU A 110 2.37 -14.32 17.34
C GLU A 110 3.66 -14.16 16.52
N GLN A 111 4.66 -15.02 16.74
CA GLN A 111 5.97 -14.99 16.08
C GLN A 111 5.95 -15.49 14.62
N ARG A 112 4.89 -16.18 14.16
CA ARG A 112 4.80 -16.80 12.82
C ARG A 112 3.65 -16.27 11.95
N ARG A 113 3.08 -15.11 12.31
CA ARG A 113 1.97 -14.49 11.58
C ARG A 113 2.48 -13.62 10.43
N ASP A 114 2.76 -14.24 9.28
CA ASP A 114 2.94 -13.50 8.02
C ASP A 114 1.55 -13.18 7.42
N LEU A 115 0.94 -12.12 7.94
CA LEU A 115 -0.34 -11.58 7.49
C LEU A 115 -0.10 -10.23 6.82
N THR A 116 -0.39 -10.13 5.53
CA THR A 116 -0.37 -8.86 4.79
C THR A 116 -1.79 -8.41 4.51
N ILE A 117 -2.13 -7.18 4.93
CA ILE A 117 -3.42 -6.58 4.60
C ILE A 117 -3.21 -5.46 3.59
N CYS A 118 -3.91 -5.56 2.46
CA CYS A 118 -3.83 -4.62 1.36
C CYS A 118 -5.21 -4.02 1.09
N PRO A 119 -5.43 -2.72 1.34
CA PRO A 119 -6.62 -2.05 0.90
C PRO A 119 -6.74 -2.10 -0.63
N ILE A 120 -7.92 -2.43 -1.16
CA ILE A 120 -8.13 -2.52 -2.62
C ILE A 120 -7.84 -1.20 -3.36
N HIS A 121 -8.00 -0.07 -2.67
CA HIS A 121 -7.73 1.27 -3.22
C HIS A 121 -6.24 1.63 -3.28
N LEU A 122 -5.39 0.90 -2.55
CA LEU A 122 -3.95 1.19 -2.50
C LEU A 122 -3.29 1.04 -3.87
N GLY A 123 -3.65 -0.01 -4.62
CA GLY A 123 -3.10 -0.25 -5.97
C GLY A 123 -3.32 0.94 -6.91
N PRO A 124 -4.58 1.35 -7.16
CA PRO A 124 -4.89 2.53 -7.96
C PRO A 124 -4.23 3.82 -7.47
N VAL A 125 -4.14 4.04 -6.15
CA VAL A 125 -3.48 5.22 -5.55
C VAL A 125 -1.99 5.22 -5.87
N VAL A 126 -1.31 4.10 -5.64
CA VAL A 126 0.14 3.95 -5.89
C VAL A 126 0.43 4.09 -7.38
N PHE A 127 -0.35 3.40 -8.23
CA PHE A 127 -0.18 3.46 -9.68
C PHE A 127 -0.48 4.87 -10.23
N GLY A 128 -1.59 5.49 -9.82
CA GLY A 128 -1.96 6.83 -10.23
C GLY A 128 -0.96 7.89 -9.76
N GLY A 129 -0.48 7.79 -8.52
CA GLY A 129 0.57 8.67 -7.99
C GLY A 129 1.89 8.54 -8.76
N GLN A 130 2.34 7.31 -9.01
CA GLN A 130 3.54 7.04 -9.80
C GLN A 130 3.42 7.58 -11.23
N LEU A 131 2.27 7.37 -11.88
CA LEU A 131 2.01 7.86 -13.22
C LEU A 131 1.99 9.39 -13.25
N GLY A 132 1.32 10.03 -12.29
CA GLY A 132 1.30 11.48 -12.16
C GLY A 132 2.71 12.07 -11.97
N LEU A 133 3.53 11.47 -11.11
CA LEU A 133 4.91 11.90 -10.89
C LEU A 133 5.80 11.68 -12.12
N THR A 134 5.60 10.56 -12.81
CA THR A 134 6.30 10.28 -14.08
C THR A 134 5.96 11.33 -15.13
N MET A 135 4.68 11.68 -15.27
CA MET A 135 4.26 12.74 -16.20
C MET A 135 4.83 14.09 -15.80
N LEU A 136 4.84 14.45 -14.51
CA LEU A 136 5.48 15.67 -14.01
C LEU A 136 6.96 15.73 -14.42
N VAL A 137 7.70 14.66 -14.16
CA VAL A 137 9.14 14.59 -14.45
C VAL A 137 9.39 14.61 -15.97
N LEU A 138 8.64 13.85 -16.76
CA LEU A 138 8.79 13.86 -18.22
C LEU A 138 8.51 15.25 -18.78
N VAL A 139 7.46 15.92 -18.30
CA VAL A 139 7.20 17.29 -18.71
C VAL A 139 8.37 18.19 -18.33
N ALA A 140 8.89 18.11 -17.09
CA ALA A 140 10.04 18.89 -16.67
C ALA A 140 11.31 18.63 -17.52
N VAL A 141 11.56 17.39 -17.94
CA VAL A 141 12.72 17.00 -18.78
C VAL A 141 12.59 17.50 -20.21
N PHE A 142 11.40 17.42 -20.80
CA PHE A 142 11.17 17.83 -22.18
C PHE A 142 10.74 19.29 -22.31
N TRP A 143 10.58 19.99 -21.19
CA TRP A 143 10.20 21.39 -21.17
C TRP A 143 11.33 22.29 -21.69
N LYS A 144 11.06 23.08 -22.73
CA LYS A 144 11.97 24.11 -23.27
C LYS A 144 11.45 25.52 -23.00
N GLU A 145 12.34 26.50 -22.83
CA GLU A 145 12.03 27.94 -22.65
C GLU A 145 11.61 28.66 -23.96
N ASN A 146 10.71 28.10 -24.78
CA ASN A 146 10.20 28.78 -25.99
C ASN A 146 8.86 29.49 -25.75
N ALA A 147 8.69 30.77 -26.13
CA ALA A 147 7.57 31.67 -25.80
C ALA A 147 6.10 31.17 -25.92
N TRP A 148 5.78 30.05 -26.57
CA TRP A 148 4.46 29.35 -26.52
C TRP A 148 4.21 28.63 -25.16
N VAL A 149 4.95 29.05 -24.12
CA VAL A 149 5.25 28.32 -22.87
C VAL A 149 4.22 28.51 -21.77
N ILE A 150 3.50 29.64 -21.73
CA ILE A 150 2.57 29.92 -20.62
C ILE A 150 1.36 28.96 -20.66
N ASP A 151 0.74 28.79 -21.83
CA ASP A 151 -0.46 27.94 -21.98
C ASP A 151 -0.18 26.47 -21.64
N PHE A 152 0.99 25.95 -22.05
CA PHE A 152 1.36 24.57 -21.76
C PHE A 152 1.83 24.38 -20.29
N ARG A 153 2.37 25.41 -19.61
CA ARG A 153 2.70 25.36 -18.16
C ARG A 153 1.43 25.30 -17.34
N ILE A 154 0.48 26.14 -17.69
CA ILE A 154 -0.85 26.15 -17.08
C ILE A 154 -1.51 24.80 -17.33
N LEU A 155 -1.51 24.28 -18.57
CA LEU A 155 -2.13 22.99 -18.87
C LEU A 155 -1.47 21.82 -18.11
N THR A 156 -0.14 21.79 -18.05
CA THR A 156 0.60 20.78 -17.28
C THR A 156 0.30 20.90 -15.79
N GLY A 157 0.41 22.11 -15.23
CA GLY A 157 0.11 22.37 -13.83
C GLY A 157 -1.32 21.95 -13.48
N LEU A 158 -2.30 22.28 -14.32
CA LEU A 158 -3.69 21.85 -14.18
C LEU A 158 -3.84 20.33 -14.27
N GLY A 159 -3.16 19.67 -15.22
CA GLY A 159 -3.16 18.22 -15.35
C GLY A 159 -2.58 17.51 -14.13
N LEU A 160 -1.52 18.05 -13.55
CA LEU A 160 -0.92 17.53 -12.32
C LEU A 160 -1.79 17.75 -11.10
N ILE A 161 -2.35 18.96 -10.96
CA ILE A 161 -3.33 19.26 -9.91
C ILE A 161 -4.49 18.27 -10.01
N LEU A 162 -5.01 18.01 -11.22
CA LEU A 162 -6.08 17.04 -11.44
C LEU A 162 -5.68 15.62 -11.02
N CYS A 163 -4.50 15.15 -11.45
CA CYS A 163 -3.99 13.81 -11.13
C CYS A 163 -3.81 13.62 -9.62
N PHE A 164 -3.11 14.54 -8.96
CA PHE A 164 -2.90 14.46 -7.51
C PHE A 164 -4.19 14.71 -6.70
N THR A 165 -5.15 15.47 -7.24
CA THR A 165 -6.48 15.64 -6.63
C THR A 165 -7.24 14.32 -6.63
N LEU A 166 -7.19 13.55 -7.73
CA LEU A 166 -7.80 12.23 -7.78
C LEU A 166 -7.17 11.29 -6.74
N VAL A 167 -5.83 11.28 -6.66
CA VAL A 167 -5.09 10.51 -5.66
C VAL A 167 -5.52 10.93 -4.24
N ALA A 168 -5.51 12.22 -3.93
CA ALA A 168 -5.97 12.76 -2.63
C ALA A 168 -7.39 12.32 -2.29
N HIS A 169 -8.31 12.40 -3.27
CA HIS A 169 -9.71 12.07 -3.08
C HIS A 169 -9.92 10.57 -2.78
N VAL A 170 -9.28 9.68 -3.55
CA VAL A 170 -9.34 8.23 -3.32
C VAL A 170 -8.69 7.88 -1.98
N MET A 171 -7.58 8.52 -1.63
CA MET A 171 -6.94 8.33 -0.34
C MET A 171 -7.82 8.75 0.84
N ARG A 172 -8.51 9.89 0.75
CA ARG A 172 -9.50 10.33 1.76
C ARG A 172 -10.65 9.33 1.87
N ALA A 173 -11.15 8.82 0.75
CA ALA A 173 -12.15 7.75 0.75
C ALA A 173 -11.64 6.49 1.48
N SER A 174 -10.42 6.05 1.18
CA SER A 174 -9.80 4.90 1.83
C SER A 174 -9.64 5.10 3.35
N TRP A 175 -9.28 6.30 3.80
CA TRP A 175 -9.19 6.58 5.24
C TRP A 175 -10.55 6.52 5.94
N ARG A 176 -11.62 6.99 5.28
CA ARG A 176 -12.99 6.84 5.81
C ARG A 176 -13.38 5.37 5.92
N ASP A 177 -13.01 4.55 4.95
CA ASP A 177 -13.27 3.11 5.01
C ASP A 177 -12.52 2.44 6.17
N VAL A 178 -11.31 2.92 6.52
CA VAL A 178 -10.56 2.43 7.68
C VAL A 178 -11.29 2.78 8.98
N ASP A 179 -11.83 4.00 9.10
CA ASP A 179 -12.64 4.41 10.25
C ASP A 179 -13.91 3.52 10.37
N VAL A 180 -14.60 3.27 9.26
CA VAL A 180 -15.77 2.38 9.21
C VAL A 180 -15.40 0.95 9.62
N MET A 181 -14.31 0.40 9.10
CA MET A 181 -13.83 -0.93 9.48
C MET A 181 -13.50 -0.99 10.96
N LYS A 182 -12.84 0.03 11.51
CA LYS A 182 -12.54 0.09 12.94
C LYS A 182 -13.82 -0.04 13.77
N GLN A 183 -14.87 0.69 13.41
CA GLN A 183 -16.18 0.62 14.05
C GLN A 183 -16.84 -0.77 13.89
N GLN A 184 -16.88 -1.29 12.65
CA GLN A 184 -17.45 -2.60 12.35
C GLN A 184 -16.77 -3.71 13.15
N LEU A 185 -15.46 -3.64 13.35
CA LEU A 185 -14.70 -4.62 14.16
C LEU A 185 -15.00 -4.49 15.65
N SER A 186 -15.10 -3.27 16.18
CA SER A 186 -15.42 -3.07 17.61
C SER A 186 -16.84 -3.53 17.96
N GLU A 187 -17.77 -3.41 17.02
CA GLU A 187 -19.18 -3.78 17.19
C GLU A 187 -19.50 -5.15 16.60
N PHE A 188 -18.51 -5.89 16.11
CA PHE A 188 -18.72 -7.13 15.35
C PHE A 188 -19.54 -8.14 16.17
N ARG A 189 -20.59 -8.67 15.55
CA ARG A 189 -21.42 -9.77 16.05
C ARG A 189 -21.61 -10.76 14.93
N ILE A 190 -21.33 -12.04 15.17
CA ILE A 190 -21.50 -13.08 14.15
C ILE A 190 -22.92 -13.13 13.59
N GLU A 191 -23.92 -12.81 14.41
CA GLU A 191 -25.35 -12.78 14.04
C GLU A 191 -25.63 -11.82 12.90
N HIS A 192 -24.95 -10.68 12.88
CA HIS A 192 -25.08 -9.66 11.85
C HIS A 192 -24.15 -9.89 10.64
N ALA A 193 -23.21 -10.83 10.73
CA ALA A 193 -22.33 -11.16 9.62
C ALA A 193 -23.13 -11.83 8.50
N ARG A 194 -22.91 -11.37 7.28
CA ARG A 194 -23.57 -11.84 6.07
C ARG A 194 -22.91 -13.12 5.57
N SER A 195 -23.75 -14.05 5.14
CA SER A 195 -23.35 -15.25 4.42
C SER A 195 -24.05 -15.25 3.07
N TRP A 196 -23.32 -15.59 2.00
CA TRP A 196 -23.86 -15.58 0.65
C TRP A 196 -25.08 -16.50 0.48
N CYS A 197 -25.08 -17.67 1.16
CA CYS A 197 -26.23 -18.59 1.18
C CYS A 197 -27.51 -17.98 1.77
N CYS A 198 -27.41 -17.05 2.72
CA CYS A 198 -28.58 -16.47 3.39
C CYS A 198 -29.21 -15.31 2.60
N GLU A 199 -28.41 -14.57 1.84
CA GLU A 199 -28.91 -13.40 1.08
C GLU A 199 -29.66 -13.80 -0.18
N ARG A 200 -29.22 -14.89 -0.84
CA ARG A 200 -29.96 -15.51 -1.95
C ARG A 200 -30.80 -16.64 -1.39
N LYS A 201 -32.12 -16.46 -1.26
CA LYS A 201 -33.05 -17.58 -1.02
C LYS A 201 -32.81 -18.63 -2.12
N PRO A 202 -32.19 -19.79 -1.83
CA PRO A 202 -31.94 -20.76 -2.87
C PRO A 202 -33.26 -21.39 -3.31
N ALA A 203 -33.37 -21.73 -4.59
CA ALA A 203 -34.54 -22.42 -5.14
C ALA A 203 -34.66 -23.88 -4.65
N HIS A 204 -33.60 -24.41 -4.04
CA HIS A 204 -33.50 -25.77 -3.52
C HIS A 204 -33.00 -25.77 -2.07
N PRO A 205 -33.32 -26.82 -1.27
CA PRO A 205 -32.88 -26.97 0.11
C PRO A 205 -31.38 -27.31 0.19
N LEU A 206 -30.53 -26.32 -0.09
CA LEU A 206 -29.08 -26.39 0.07
C LEU A 206 -28.73 -26.22 1.55
N VAL A 207 -27.77 -27.01 2.04
CA VAL A 207 -27.19 -26.79 3.38
C VAL A 207 -26.55 -25.40 3.40
N CYS A 208 -26.93 -24.53 4.34
CA CYS A 208 -26.38 -23.19 4.38
C CYS A 208 -24.95 -23.22 4.94
N ASP A 209 -23.99 -22.66 4.18
CA ASP A 209 -22.60 -22.46 4.61
C ASP A 209 -22.49 -21.83 6.00
N ARG A 210 -23.46 -20.98 6.37
CA ARG A 210 -23.52 -20.35 7.69
C ARG A 210 -23.54 -21.39 8.82
N ASP A 211 -24.36 -22.43 8.70
CA ASP A 211 -24.51 -23.43 9.76
C ASP A 211 -23.24 -24.26 9.91
N ILE A 212 -22.60 -24.57 8.78
CA ILE A 212 -21.30 -25.26 8.75
C ILE A 212 -20.24 -24.40 9.44
N LEU A 213 -20.12 -23.13 9.07
CA LEU A 213 -19.16 -22.22 9.67
C LEU A 213 -19.41 -22.03 11.17
N LEU A 214 -20.67 -21.92 11.62
CA LEU A 214 -21.00 -21.81 13.04
C LEU A 214 -20.54 -23.04 13.83
N ARG A 215 -20.72 -24.24 13.28
CA ARG A 215 -20.21 -25.47 13.89
C ARG A 215 -18.69 -25.48 13.96
N CYS A 216 -18.01 -25.14 12.86
CA CYS A 216 -16.54 -25.02 12.85
C CYS A 216 -16.05 -24.00 13.87
N ILE A 217 -16.73 -22.86 14.01
CA ILE A 217 -16.41 -21.82 14.98
C ILE A 217 -16.52 -22.34 16.41
N THR A 218 -17.61 -23.01 16.76
CA THR A 218 -17.77 -23.61 18.09
C THR A 218 -16.69 -24.65 18.37
N VAL A 219 -16.32 -25.46 17.38
CA VAL A 219 -15.25 -26.48 17.55
C VAL A 219 -13.88 -25.83 17.71
N TRP A 220 -13.57 -24.78 16.95
CA TRP A 220 -12.21 -24.20 16.90
C TRP A 220 -11.98 -23.14 17.97
N PHE A 221 -12.99 -22.34 18.30
CA PHE A 221 -12.90 -21.24 19.26
C PHE A 221 -13.57 -21.56 20.60
N GLY A 222 -14.27 -22.69 20.71
CA GLY A 222 -14.98 -23.11 21.91
C GLY A 222 -16.42 -22.60 21.98
N SER A 223 -16.66 -21.34 21.58
CA SER A 223 -18.01 -20.77 21.47
C SER A 223 -18.09 -19.63 20.45
N ILE A 224 -19.32 -19.21 20.16
CA ILE A 224 -19.60 -18.05 19.31
C ILE A 224 -19.09 -16.75 19.97
N GLU A 225 -19.24 -16.63 21.29
CA GLU A 225 -18.83 -15.46 22.06
C GLU A 225 -17.30 -15.29 22.07
N GLU A 226 -16.57 -16.39 22.21
CA GLU A 226 -15.11 -16.41 22.12
C GLU A 226 -14.61 -16.03 20.73
N PHE A 227 -15.34 -16.44 19.68
CA PHE A 227 -15.05 -15.99 18.32
C PHE A 227 -15.30 -14.49 18.13
N ASP A 228 -16.45 -13.96 18.58
CA ASP A 228 -16.75 -12.53 18.56
C ASP A 228 -15.66 -11.73 19.30
N LEU A 229 -15.22 -12.22 20.47
CA LEU A 229 -14.17 -11.60 21.26
C LEU A 229 -12.81 -11.63 20.52
N CYS A 230 -12.48 -12.76 19.89
CA CYS A 230 -11.29 -12.91 19.06
C CYS A 230 -11.29 -11.90 17.90
N VAL A 231 -12.41 -11.75 17.19
CA VAL A 231 -12.55 -10.77 16.12
C VAL A 231 -12.33 -9.34 16.64
N ARG A 232 -13.04 -8.96 17.71
CA ARG A 232 -12.99 -7.60 18.27
C ARG A 232 -11.61 -7.23 18.79
N LYS A 233 -10.86 -8.18 19.35
CA LYS A 233 -9.55 -7.89 19.95
C LYS A 233 -8.41 -8.23 19.00
N VAL A 234 -8.27 -9.52 18.67
CA VAL A 234 -7.09 -10.05 17.97
C VAL A 234 -7.11 -9.63 16.50
N VAL A 235 -8.24 -9.81 15.82
CA VAL A 235 -8.35 -9.45 14.40
C VAL A 235 -8.30 -7.94 14.22
N GLN A 236 -9.00 -7.18 15.07
CA GLN A 236 -8.97 -5.72 15.03
C GLN A 236 -7.56 -5.17 15.20
N ASP A 237 -6.83 -5.63 16.21
CA ASP A 237 -5.46 -5.19 16.46
C ASP A 237 -4.52 -5.61 15.30
N ALA A 238 -4.65 -6.83 14.77
CA ALA A 238 -3.88 -7.27 13.61
C ALA A 238 -4.16 -6.39 12.37
N LEU A 239 -5.43 -6.10 12.09
CA LEU A 239 -5.84 -5.27 10.95
C LEU A 239 -5.33 -3.84 11.07
N LEU A 240 -5.55 -3.19 12.22
CA LEU A 240 -5.13 -1.82 12.43
C LEU A 240 -3.61 -1.69 12.43
N ARG A 241 -2.87 -2.61 13.06
CA ARG A 241 -1.40 -2.64 13.02
C ARG A 241 -0.88 -2.76 11.59
N GLN A 242 -1.45 -3.66 10.79
CA GLN A 242 -0.98 -3.88 9.43
C GLN A 242 -1.32 -2.71 8.49
N ILE A 243 -2.53 -2.15 8.55
CA ILE A 243 -2.92 -1.01 7.71
C ILE A 243 -2.05 0.23 8.03
N THR A 244 -1.81 0.49 9.32
CA THR A 244 -0.99 1.63 9.75
C THR A 244 0.50 1.46 9.46
N LYS A 245 1.06 0.25 9.66
CA LYS A 245 2.48 -0.02 9.48
C LYS A 245 2.86 -0.26 8.02
N GLU A 246 2.07 -1.06 7.30
CA GLU A 246 2.42 -1.51 5.95
C GLU A 246 1.81 -0.65 4.86
N GLY A 247 0.64 -0.04 5.08
CA GLY A 247 -0.10 0.72 4.07
C GLY A 247 0.79 1.68 3.28
N PHE A 248 1.58 2.49 3.99
CA PHE A 248 2.54 3.42 3.42
C PHE A 248 3.91 3.25 4.07
N SER A 249 4.52 2.09 3.88
CA SER A 249 5.90 1.89 4.31
C SER A 249 6.86 2.86 3.61
N TYR A 250 7.95 3.23 4.27
CA TYR A 250 9.01 4.08 3.70
C TYR A 250 9.52 3.52 2.35
N SER A 251 9.65 2.19 2.24
CA SER A 251 10.04 1.54 0.99
C SER A 251 9.07 1.82 -0.16
N ARG A 252 7.75 1.86 0.09
CA ARG A 252 6.76 2.24 -0.92
C ARG A 252 6.87 3.71 -1.31
N MET A 253 7.11 4.61 -0.35
CA MET A 253 7.33 6.04 -0.64
C MET A 253 8.57 6.25 -1.50
N VAL A 254 9.67 5.57 -1.18
CA VAL A 254 10.91 5.59 -1.97
C VAL A 254 10.65 5.04 -3.37
N GLN A 255 9.91 3.95 -3.50
CA GLN A 255 9.54 3.39 -4.80
C GLN A 255 8.69 4.37 -5.63
N LEU A 256 7.70 5.01 -5.00
CA LEU A 256 6.84 6.02 -5.61
C LEU A 256 7.60 7.25 -6.09
N ASN A 257 8.72 7.59 -5.45
CA ASN A 257 9.55 8.74 -5.80
C ASN A 257 10.70 8.41 -6.77
N ALA A 258 10.78 7.19 -7.29
CA ALA A 258 11.87 6.79 -8.19
C ALA A 258 12.03 7.68 -9.46
N PRO A 259 10.97 8.24 -10.08
CA PRO A 259 11.12 9.17 -11.21
C PRO A 259 11.93 10.42 -10.86
N VAL A 260 11.82 10.91 -9.63
CA VAL A 260 12.57 12.08 -9.14
C VAL A 260 14.07 11.77 -9.09
N LEU A 261 14.46 10.58 -8.65
CA LEU A 261 15.86 10.15 -8.72
C LEU A 261 16.39 10.25 -10.14
N TRP A 262 15.66 9.71 -11.12
CA TRP A 262 16.12 9.66 -12.50
C TRP A 262 16.22 11.05 -13.13
N PHE A 263 15.29 11.94 -12.79
CA PHE A 263 15.35 13.35 -13.16
C PHE A 263 16.63 14.04 -12.67
N PHE A 264 16.94 13.92 -11.38
CA PHE A 264 18.12 14.57 -10.83
C PHE A 264 19.42 13.89 -11.30
N LEU A 265 19.39 12.59 -11.61
CA LEU A 265 20.52 11.92 -12.26
C LEU A 265 20.80 12.48 -13.65
N ASP A 266 19.77 12.72 -14.46
CA ASP A 266 19.91 13.38 -15.77
C ASP A 266 20.62 14.74 -15.64
N ARG A 267 20.24 15.55 -14.64
CA ARG A 267 20.95 16.81 -14.34
C ARG A 267 22.38 16.57 -13.89
N SER A 268 22.63 15.57 -13.04
CA SER A 268 23.98 15.27 -12.54
C SER A 268 24.95 14.90 -13.67
N PHE A 269 24.50 14.12 -14.65
CA PHE A 269 25.32 13.69 -15.79
C PHE A 269 25.60 14.82 -16.80
N THR A 270 24.84 15.91 -16.73
CA THR A 270 25.01 17.08 -17.60
C THR A 270 26.15 17.99 -17.14
N TYR A 271 26.56 17.92 -15.87
CA TYR A 271 27.65 18.76 -15.37
C TYR A 271 29.01 18.41 -15.99
N GLU A 272 29.83 19.44 -16.19
CA GLU A 272 31.13 19.31 -16.85
C GLU A 272 32.20 18.77 -15.91
N THR A 273 32.22 19.25 -14.67
CA THR A 273 33.23 18.90 -13.67
C THR A 273 32.80 17.71 -12.82
N ASP A 274 33.76 16.89 -12.38
CA ASP A 274 33.46 15.72 -11.55
C ASP A 274 32.89 16.11 -10.18
N ASP A 275 33.35 17.21 -9.59
CA ASP A 275 32.82 17.72 -8.32
C ASP A 275 31.34 18.10 -8.42
N GLU A 276 30.93 18.73 -9.52
CA GLU A 276 29.52 19.08 -9.76
C GLU A 276 28.67 17.84 -10.06
N ARG A 277 29.21 16.85 -10.77
CA ARG A 277 28.53 15.55 -10.99
C ARG A 277 28.28 14.84 -9.67
N ILE A 278 29.30 14.79 -8.80
CA ILE A 278 29.19 14.20 -7.46
C ILE A 278 28.14 14.96 -6.64
N ALA A 279 28.19 16.30 -6.63
CA ALA A 279 27.19 17.13 -5.96
C ALA A 279 25.77 16.84 -6.47
N GLY A 280 25.58 16.80 -7.79
CA GLY A 280 24.30 16.48 -8.43
C GLY A 280 23.81 15.07 -8.07
N ALA A 281 24.70 14.07 -7.98
CA ALA A 281 24.35 12.73 -7.55
C ALA A 281 23.92 12.71 -6.07
N VAL A 282 24.65 13.39 -5.18
CA VAL A 282 24.27 13.55 -3.76
C VAL A 282 22.90 14.22 -3.64
N GLN A 283 22.65 15.25 -4.44
CA GLN A 283 21.34 15.90 -4.51
C GLN A 283 20.25 14.92 -4.99
N ALA A 284 20.51 14.12 -6.03
CA ALA A 284 19.56 13.14 -6.55
C ALA A 284 19.15 12.10 -5.48
N PHE A 285 20.12 11.58 -4.73
CA PHE A 285 19.83 10.64 -3.63
C PHE A 285 19.15 11.32 -2.45
N THR A 286 19.52 12.55 -2.11
CA THR A 286 18.83 13.34 -1.06
C THR A 286 17.37 13.55 -1.41
N GLN A 287 17.09 13.98 -2.64
CA GLN A 287 15.73 14.23 -3.12
C GLN A 287 14.89 12.95 -3.12
N TRP A 288 15.49 11.82 -3.49
CA TRP A 288 14.79 10.53 -3.58
C TRP A 288 14.60 9.81 -2.24
N LEU A 289 15.63 9.76 -1.39
CA LEU A 289 15.62 8.99 -0.13
C LEU A 289 15.10 9.79 1.05
N VAL A 290 15.21 11.12 1.04
CA VAL A 290 14.86 11.94 2.20
C VAL A 290 13.67 12.83 1.87
N VAL A 291 13.80 13.69 0.88
CA VAL A 291 12.83 14.74 0.58
C VAL A 291 11.50 14.17 0.06
N GLY A 292 11.55 13.28 -0.93
CA GLY A 292 10.36 12.64 -1.50
C GLY A 292 9.52 11.89 -0.45
N PRO A 293 10.11 11.01 0.37
CA PRO A 293 9.39 10.36 1.47
C PRO A 293 8.84 11.32 2.52
N VAL A 294 9.54 12.42 2.82
CA VAL A 294 9.04 13.48 3.70
C VAL A 294 7.77 14.12 3.14
N PHE A 295 7.78 14.51 1.87
CA PHE A 295 6.62 15.07 1.19
C PHE A 295 5.46 14.07 1.12
N ALA A 296 5.73 12.83 0.71
CA ALA A 296 4.70 11.79 0.69
C ALA A 296 4.06 11.61 2.09
N GLN A 297 4.86 11.58 3.15
CA GLN A 297 4.37 11.45 4.53
C GLN A 297 3.55 12.68 4.97
N PHE A 298 4.00 13.88 4.63
CA PHE A 298 3.30 15.13 4.93
C PHE A 298 1.96 15.21 4.19
N PHE A 299 1.93 14.86 2.90
CA PHE A 299 0.72 14.76 2.10
C PHE A 299 -0.29 13.76 2.68
N LEU A 300 0.17 12.56 3.05
CA LEU A 300 -0.67 11.55 3.71
C LEU A 300 -1.27 12.07 5.01
N TRP A 301 -0.50 12.83 5.79
CA TRP A 301 -0.97 13.47 7.02
C TRP A 301 -2.05 14.52 6.75
N ILE A 302 -1.88 15.39 5.74
CA ILE A 302 -2.90 16.38 5.34
C ILE A 302 -4.19 15.66 4.92
N VAL A 303 -4.09 14.69 4.01
CA VAL A 303 -5.23 13.90 3.52
C VAL A 303 -5.96 13.22 4.68
N PHE A 304 -5.22 12.63 5.61
CA PHE A 304 -5.79 12.00 6.80
C PHE A 304 -6.52 13.02 7.70
N ARG A 305 -5.94 14.21 7.92
CA ARG A 305 -6.56 15.28 8.72
C ARG A 305 -7.84 15.82 8.07
N LEU A 306 -7.87 15.88 6.74
CA LEU A 306 -9.00 16.37 5.95
C LEU A 306 -10.01 15.26 5.58
N ARG A 307 -9.90 14.05 6.11
CA ARG A 307 -10.71 12.89 5.66
C ARG A 307 -12.21 12.97 5.96
N SER A 308 -12.67 13.90 6.79
CA SER A 308 -14.09 14.02 7.14
C SER A 308 -14.96 14.16 5.88
N ARG A 309 -16.18 13.61 5.92
CA ARG A 309 -17.13 13.78 4.81
C ARG A 309 -17.68 15.20 4.79
N CYS A 310 -17.67 15.80 3.62
CA CYS A 310 -18.36 17.06 3.36
C CYS A 310 -19.85 16.81 3.06
N CYS A 311 -20.68 17.85 3.19
CA CYS A 311 -22.12 17.77 2.93
C CYS A 311 -22.46 17.44 1.46
N THR A 312 -21.58 17.82 0.52
CA THR A 312 -21.77 17.63 -0.92
C THR A 312 -20.53 17.02 -1.58
N GLY A 313 -20.72 16.32 -2.70
CA GLY A 313 -19.62 15.72 -3.45
C GLY A 313 -18.62 16.75 -3.99
N CYS A 314 -19.10 17.90 -4.48
CA CYS A 314 -18.23 18.99 -4.97
C CYS A 314 -17.34 19.55 -3.85
N LEU A 315 -17.88 19.74 -2.65
CA LEU A 315 -17.10 20.18 -1.49
C LEU A 315 -16.06 19.13 -1.09
N ASP A 316 -16.39 17.84 -1.20
CA ASP A 316 -15.43 16.75 -0.96
C ASP A 316 -14.27 16.77 -1.95
N VAL A 317 -14.52 17.07 -3.23
CA VAL A 317 -13.45 17.24 -4.23
C VAL A 317 -12.63 18.51 -3.93
N LEU A 318 -13.27 19.63 -3.61
CA LEU A 318 -12.58 20.88 -3.28
C LEU A 318 -11.61 20.73 -2.11
N VAL A 319 -12.00 20.02 -1.05
CA VAL A 319 -11.09 19.72 0.07
C VAL A 319 -9.87 18.90 -0.37
N SER A 320 -10.03 18.04 -1.37
CA SER A 320 -8.92 17.27 -1.95
C SER A 320 -7.98 18.16 -2.77
N VAL A 321 -8.53 19.15 -3.50
CA VAL A 321 -7.74 20.19 -4.19
C VAL A 321 -6.95 21.02 -3.19
N ILE A 322 -7.57 21.45 -2.08
CA ILE A 322 -6.89 22.21 -1.02
C ILE A 322 -5.69 21.43 -0.48
N ALA A 323 -5.83 20.11 -0.26
CA ALA A 323 -4.71 19.27 0.19
C ALA A 323 -3.52 19.30 -0.79
N VAL A 324 -3.79 19.21 -2.10
CA VAL A 324 -2.77 19.24 -3.15
C VAL A 324 -2.13 20.63 -3.27
N VAL A 325 -2.91 21.70 -3.15
CA VAL A 325 -2.39 23.08 -3.18
C VAL A 325 -1.45 23.33 -1.99
N ILE A 326 -1.83 22.89 -0.79
CA ILE A 326 -0.96 23.00 0.39
C ILE A 326 0.36 22.27 0.14
N GLU A 327 0.31 21.03 -0.36
CA GLU A 327 1.50 20.25 -0.69
C GLU A 327 2.39 20.98 -1.71
N ALA A 328 1.80 21.48 -2.80
CA ALA A 328 2.52 22.20 -3.85
C ALA A 328 3.20 23.48 -3.30
N VAL A 329 2.56 24.20 -2.39
CA VAL A 329 3.16 25.37 -1.73
C VAL A 329 4.35 24.96 -0.87
N VAL A 330 4.25 23.89 -0.07
CA VAL A 330 5.38 23.42 0.76
C VAL A 330 6.54 22.91 -0.10
N MET A 331 6.25 22.21 -1.19
CA MET A 331 7.25 21.82 -2.18
C MET A 331 7.95 23.05 -2.80
N GLY A 332 7.18 24.07 -3.19
CA GLY A 332 7.72 25.32 -3.72
C GLY A 332 8.63 26.05 -2.73
N LEU A 333 8.21 26.17 -1.47
CA LEU A 333 9.02 26.79 -0.40
C LEU A 333 10.33 26.02 -0.15
N THR A 334 10.28 24.70 -0.21
CA THR A 334 11.48 23.85 -0.04
C THR A 334 12.44 23.98 -1.22
N ALA A 335 11.91 24.09 -2.45
CA ALA A 335 12.72 24.36 -3.63
C ALA A 335 13.37 25.76 -3.56
N SER A 336 12.66 26.78 -3.07
CA SER A 336 13.24 28.10 -2.80
C SER A 336 14.31 28.06 -1.70
N LEU A 337 14.08 27.32 -0.61
CA LEU A 337 15.09 27.12 0.43
C LEU A 337 16.37 26.49 -0.14
N GLU A 338 16.24 25.49 -1.00
CA GLU A 338 17.38 24.83 -1.65
C GLU A 338 18.14 25.79 -2.57
N ASN A 339 17.44 26.46 -3.51
CA ASN A 339 18.08 27.29 -4.54
C ASN A 339 18.54 28.65 -4.02
N ASP A 340 17.69 29.37 -3.31
CA ASP A 340 17.93 30.77 -2.96
C ASP A 340 18.74 30.90 -1.67
N VAL A 341 18.55 29.97 -0.73
CA VAL A 341 19.24 30.01 0.57
C VAL A 341 20.46 29.09 0.54
N VAL A 342 20.27 27.78 0.40
CA VAL A 342 21.40 26.86 0.55
C VAL A 342 22.46 27.10 -0.53
N TYR A 343 22.09 27.07 -1.81
CA TYR A 343 23.08 27.31 -2.87
C TYR A 343 23.53 28.77 -2.97
N GLY A 344 22.72 29.73 -2.52
CA GLY A 344 23.09 31.14 -2.47
C GLY A 344 24.18 31.46 -1.44
N TYR A 345 24.25 30.72 -0.32
CA TYR A 345 25.19 30.97 0.77
C TYR A 345 26.39 30.01 0.81
N THR A 346 26.41 28.92 0.03
CA THR A 346 27.54 27.98 0.02
C THR A 346 28.54 28.26 -1.11
N PRO A 347 29.86 28.17 -0.85
CA PRO A 347 30.88 28.52 -1.82
C PRO A 347 31.00 27.53 -3.00
N ASN A 348 30.57 26.28 -2.80
CA ASN A 348 30.52 25.27 -3.85
C ASN A 348 29.24 24.40 -3.72
N ARG A 349 28.84 23.78 -4.82
CA ARG A 349 27.61 22.98 -4.90
C ARG A 349 27.63 21.73 -4.03
N LEU A 350 28.80 21.13 -3.81
CA LEU A 350 28.91 19.94 -2.99
C LEU A 350 28.59 20.25 -1.52
N SER A 351 29.18 21.32 -0.97
CA SER A 351 28.88 21.81 0.38
C SER A 351 27.40 22.20 0.50
N GLY A 352 26.82 22.84 -0.51
CA GLY A 352 25.37 23.09 -0.58
C GLY A 352 24.53 21.82 -0.49
N SER A 353 24.87 20.81 -1.30
CA SER A 353 24.15 19.52 -1.33
C SER A 353 24.23 18.79 0.01
N ILE A 354 25.40 18.78 0.66
CA ILE A 354 25.61 18.17 1.98
C ILE A 354 24.83 18.92 3.07
N LEU A 355 24.87 20.26 3.06
CA LEU A 355 24.12 21.07 4.00
C LEU A 355 22.62 20.84 3.86
N TYR A 356 22.10 20.84 2.62
CA TYR A 356 20.70 20.57 2.34
C TYR A 356 20.26 19.17 2.82
N LEU A 357 21.08 18.14 2.56
CA LEU A 357 20.85 16.79 3.10
C LEU A 357 20.75 16.80 4.62
N GLY A 358 21.66 17.48 5.31
CA GLY A 358 21.64 17.61 6.77
C GLY A 358 20.35 18.24 7.29
N ILE A 359 19.92 19.35 6.69
CA ILE A 359 18.67 20.04 7.03
C ILE A 359 17.46 19.11 6.82
N MET A 360 17.36 18.49 5.65
CA MET A 360 16.21 17.64 5.31
C MET A 360 16.19 16.32 6.10
N ALA A 361 17.35 15.79 6.49
CA ALA A 361 17.43 14.63 7.37
C ALA A 361 16.88 14.94 8.77
N ILE A 362 17.18 16.13 9.32
CA ILE A 362 16.60 16.57 10.60
C ILE A 362 15.09 16.71 10.47
N VAL A 363 14.60 17.38 9.42
CA VAL A 363 13.15 17.51 9.14
C VAL A 363 12.49 16.12 9.03
N ALA A 364 13.13 15.19 8.33
CA ALA A 364 12.65 13.82 8.22
C ALA A 364 12.55 13.15 9.60
N VAL A 365 13.62 13.16 10.40
CA VAL A 365 13.60 12.56 11.75
C VAL A 365 12.48 13.16 12.60
N VAL A 366 12.33 14.49 12.60
CA VAL A 366 11.27 15.18 13.35
C VAL A 366 9.89 14.76 12.85
N LEU A 367 9.63 14.78 11.54
CA LEU A 367 8.32 14.39 11.01
C LEU A 367 8.01 12.91 11.26
N PHE A 368 8.97 12.01 11.08
CA PHE A 368 8.76 10.57 11.30
C PHE A 368 8.59 10.22 12.78
N GLN A 369 9.24 10.93 13.71
CA GLN A 369 9.08 10.70 15.15
C GLN A 369 7.86 11.42 15.75
N CYS A 370 7.58 12.63 15.30
CA CYS A 370 6.51 13.47 15.84
C CYS A 370 5.16 13.23 15.16
N SER A 371 5.12 12.68 13.94
CA SER A 371 3.84 12.44 13.28
C SER A 371 3.04 11.39 14.04
N PRO A 372 1.90 11.77 14.67
CA PRO A 372 1.06 10.82 15.40
C PRO A 372 0.44 9.78 14.47
N PHE A 373 0.56 9.97 13.15
CA PHE A 373 0.18 9.00 12.13
C PHE A 373 1.00 7.70 12.21
N LEU A 374 2.27 7.77 12.65
CA LEU A 374 3.13 6.60 12.84
C LEU A 374 3.14 6.09 14.28
N ARG A 375 2.62 6.87 15.24
CA ARG A 375 2.32 6.29 16.56
C ARG A 375 1.12 5.38 16.35
N PRO A 376 1.26 4.06 16.58
CA PRO A 376 0.16 3.14 16.41
C PRO A 376 -1.03 3.68 17.20
N MET A 377 -2.16 3.92 16.54
CA MET A 377 -3.43 4.22 17.22
C MET A 377 -3.79 3.15 18.28
N VAL A 378 -3.08 2.03 18.27
CA VAL A 378 -3.06 0.92 19.23
C VAL A 378 -2.67 1.36 20.65
N GLN A 379 -1.82 2.38 20.83
CA GLN A 379 -1.30 2.70 22.17
C GLN A 379 -2.30 3.40 23.10
N GLN A 380 -3.48 3.78 22.61
CA GLN A 380 -4.55 4.33 23.46
C GLN A 380 -5.50 3.25 24.04
N GLN A 381 -5.31 1.97 23.70
CA GLN A 381 -6.15 0.87 24.22
C GLN A 381 -5.31 -0.34 24.67
N ALA A 382 -4.33 -0.15 25.54
CA ALA A 382 -3.74 -1.27 26.26
C ALA A 382 -4.46 -1.46 27.61
N PRO A 383 -5.57 -2.23 27.69
CA PRO A 383 -5.91 -2.90 28.94
C PRO A 383 -4.92 -4.03 29.18
N ASP A 384 -4.72 -4.35 30.46
CA ASP A 384 -3.88 -5.42 30.98
C ASP A 384 -3.97 -6.69 30.12
N ARG A 385 -2.83 -7.18 29.61
CA ARG A 385 -2.75 -8.43 28.83
C ARG A 385 -2.88 -9.62 29.79
N GLY A 386 -4.05 -9.79 30.38
CA GLY A 386 -4.47 -11.02 31.04
C GLY A 386 -4.47 -12.17 30.03
N HIS A 387 -3.84 -13.28 30.39
CA HIS A 387 -3.63 -14.47 29.59
C HIS A 387 -4.96 -15.09 29.10
N CYS A 388 -5.37 -14.80 27.86
CA CYS A 388 -6.45 -15.53 27.18
C CYS A 388 -5.95 -16.70 26.30
N TYR A 389 -4.64 -16.99 26.29
CA TYR A 389 -4.11 -18.17 25.60
C TYR A 389 -3.87 -19.28 26.61
N SER A 390 -4.77 -20.26 26.68
CA SER A 390 -4.46 -21.57 27.25
C SER A 390 -3.72 -22.39 26.17
N PRO A 391 -2.43 -22.73 26.36
CA PRO A 391 -1.65 -23.48 25.38
C PRO A 391 -2.18 -24.91 25.11
N ASP A 392 -3.06 -25.43 25.98
CA ASP A 392 -3.47 -26.84 25.97
C ASP A 392 -4.43 -27.24 24.83
N MET A 393 -5.03 -26.30 24.10
CA MET A 393 -5.93 -26.65 22.98
C MET A 393 -5.21 -26.93 21.65
N ALA A 394 -4.02 -26.34 21.41
CA ALA A 394 -3.30 -26.56 20.16
C ALA A 394 -2.82 -28.02 19.99
N HIS A 395 -2.67 -28.76 21.10
CA HIS A 395 -2.33 -30.19 21.07
C HIS A 395 -3.54 -31.07 20.69
N ARG A 396 -4.77 -30.67 21.03
CA ARG A 396 -5.97 -31.51 20.78
C ARG A 396 -6.41 -31.57 19.32
N ILE A 397 -6.06 -30.58 18.51
CA ILE A 397 -6.40 -30.56 17.07
C ILE A 397 -5.48 -31.51 16.26
N GLY A 398 -4.38 -31.99 16.85
CA GLY A 398 -3.43 -32.89 16.19
C GLY A 398 -3.64 -34.38 16.44
N GLU A 399 -4.43 -34.77 17.45
CA GLU A 399 -4.46 -36.16 17.95
C GLU A 399 -5.76 -36.91 17.65
N HIS A 400 -6.79 -36.26 17.10
CA HIS A 400 -7.93 -36.97 16.55
C HIS A 400 -7.76 -37.14 15.03
N PRO A 401 -7.41 -38.35 14.53
CA PRO A 401 -7.65 -38.65 13.13
C PRO A 401 -9.15 -38.45 12.88
N PHE A 402 -9.48 -37.57 11.95
CA PHE A 402 -10.80 -37.55 11.34
C PHE A 402 -10.98 -38.92 10.68
N GLU A 403 -11.61 -39.87 11.37
CA GLU A 403 -12.14 -41.07 10.74
C GLU A 403 -13.23 -40.60 9.75
N PRO A 404 -13.08 -40.86 8.45
CA PRO A 404 -14.19 -40.63 7.53
C PRO A 404 -15.34 -41.53 7.98
N ALA A 405 -16.50 -40.92 8.22
CA ALA A 405 -17.74 -41.64 8.46
C ALA A 405 -18.01 -42.54 7.25
N SER A 406 -17.64 -43.81 7.38
CA SER A 406 -17.93 -44.87 6.42
C SER A 406 -19.21 -45.56 6.87
N GLU A 407 -20.33 -44.86 6.76
CA GLU A 407 -21.66 -45.48 6.85
C GLU A 407 -22.24 -45.63 5.43
N GLY A 408 -22.24 -46.87 4.95
CA GLY A 408 -23.31 -47.45 4.13
C GLY A 408 -23.57 -46.81 2.77
N LEU A 409 -22.65 -46.96 1.82
CA LEU A 409 -23.01 -47.00 0.39
C LEU A 409 -23.08 -48.46 -0.04
N ASP A 410 -24.26 -49.04 0.18
CA ASP A 410 -24.66 -50.29 -0.43
C ASP A 410 -24.64 -50.18 -1.95
N THR A 411 -24.08 -51.23 -2.53
CA THR A 411 -24.07 -51.64 -3.92
C THR A 411 -25.26 -51.15 -4.76
N CYS A 412 -24.97 -50.49 -5.88
CA CYS A 412 -25.83 -50.58 -7.05
C CYS A 412 -24.98 -50.75 -8.31
N SER A 413 -24.92 -52.00 -8.79
CA SER A 413 -24.49 -52.33 -10.14
C SER A 413 -25.55 -51.87 -11.14
N LYS A 414 -25.16 -51.06 -12.12
CA LYS A 414 -25.41 -51.27 -13.55
C LYS A 414 -24.80 -50.14 -14.37
#